data_AF-A0A819V9I4-F1
#
_entry.id   AF-A0A819V9I4-F1
#
_cell.length_a   1.000
_cell.length_b   1.000
_cell.length_c   1.000
_cell.angle_alpha   90.00
_cell.angle_beta   90.00
_cell.angle_gamma   90.00
#
_symmetry.space_group_name_H-M   'P 1'
#
loop_
_entity.id
_entity.type
_entity.pdbx_description
1 polymer ?
#
loop_
_entity_poly.entity_id
_entity_poly.type
_entity_poly.pdbx_seq_one_letter_code
_entity_poly.pdbx_strand_id
1 'polypeptide(L)'
;MKHSKSKKQINHNNDYSYIPNYLKVSNRIFKKMLINSLEDAKEIVKKLNSKDKIKYIRQYTYLIHRLFYVQLQESQWKYYYDIGIQENIWSGRVSKKWAAMNSMNYTYGRSKTLIIQRLKSIERQLQQASQALQDFGTQPLPQCLSQMNPPLDYEKLSAMVTAVVRKDSTDHRLVQQVYDLKPNTQQIRCIRNIWKAIQNKKQMEE
;
A
#
# COMPACT_ATOMS: atom_id res chain seq x y z
N MET A 1 -22.05 46.74 -2.61
CA MET A 1 -22.30 45.30 -2.89
C MET A 1 -20.97 44.57 -3.02
N LYS A 2 -20.59 43.76 -2.02
CA LYS A 2 -19.37 42.94 -2.04
C LYS A 2 -19.74 41.53 -2.48
N HIS A 3 -19.35 41.11 -3.69
CA HIS A 3 -19.52 39.72 -4.10
C HIS A 3 -18.45 38.84 -3.44
N SER A 4 -18.88 38.13 -2.39
CA SER A 4 -18.13 37.05 -1.75
C SER A 4 -18.02 35.88 -2.73
N LYS A 5 -16.84 35.67 -3.31
CA LYS A 5 -16.55 34.46 -4.09
C LYS A 5 -16.34 33.30 -3.10
N SER A 6 -17.39 32.50 -2.95
CA SER A 6 -17.36 31.21 -2.27
C SER A 6 -16.23 30.35 -2.85
N LYS A 7 -15.14 30.19 -2.08
CA LYS A 7 -14.11 29.20 -2.35
C LYS A 7 -14.75 27.84 -2.07
N LYS A 8 -15.14 27.13 -3.13
CA LYS A 8 -15.37 25.68 -3.07
C LYS A 8 -14.11 25.05 -2.48
N GLN A 9 -14.20 24.63 -1.22
CA GLN A 9 -13.24 23.71 -0.63
C GLN A 9 -13.30 22.45 -1.47
N ILE A 10 -12.31 22.26 -2.34
CA ILE A 10 -12.07 21.00 -3.00
C ILE A 10 -11.68 20.04 -1.89
N ASN A 11 -12.67 19.27 -1.45
CA ASN A 11 -12.48 18.18 -0.52
C ASN A 11 -11.63 17.16 -1.30
N HIS A 12 -10.31 17.22 -1.13
CA HIS A 12 -9.39 16.17 -1.55
C HIS A 12 -9.64 14.95 -0.65
N ASN A 13 -10.80 14.31 -0.84
CA ASN A 13 -10.98 12.91 -0.54
C ASN A 13 -10.03 12.16 -1.46
N ASN A 14 -8.76 12.11 -1.05
CA ASN A 14 -8.01 10.88 -0.92
C ASN A 14 -8.54 9.76 -1.84
N ASP A 15 -8.15 9.86 -3.10
CA ASP A 15 -8.40 8.87 -4.15
C ASP A 15 -7.53 7.64 -3.84
N TYR A 16 -7.92 6.90 -2.80
CA TYR A 16 -7.32 5.65 -2.34
C TYR A 16 -7.90 4.44 -3.08
N SER A 17 -8.42 4.64 -4.29
CA SER A 17 -9.11 3.62 -5.07
C SER A 17 -8.24 2.42 -5.47
N TYR A 18 -6.93 2.49 -5.25
CA TYR A 18 -5.95 1.48 -5.67
C TYR A 18 -5.39 0.59 -4.55
N ILE A 19 -5.71 0.81 -3.27
CA ILE A 19 -5.22 -0.05 -2.18
C ILE A 19 -6.10 -1.32 -2.17
N PRO A 20 -5.52 -2.54 -2.36
CA PRO A 20 -6.24 -3.78 -2.16
C PRO A 20 -7.03 -3.79 -0.85
N ASN A 21 -8.36 -3.81 -0.96
CA ASN A 21 -9.25 -3.88 0.18
C ASN A 21 -9.54 -5.36 0.49
N TYR A 22 -8.66 -5.99 1.28
CA TYR A 22 -8.82 -7.39 1.67
C TYR A 22 -10.18 -7.66 2.33
N LEU A 23 -10.81 -6.67 2.99
CA LEU A 23 -12.12 -6.80 3.61
C LEU A 23 -13.23 -7.18 2.61
N LYS A 24 -13.07 -6.79 1.34
CA LYS A 24 -14.01 -7.09 0.25
C LYS A 24 -13.69 -8.38 -0.51
N VAL A 25 -12.55 -9.02 -0.24
CA VAL A 25 -12.14 -10.25 -0.92
C VAL A 25 -12.96 -11.43 -0.39
N SER A 26 -13.45 -12.28 -1.31
CA SER A 26 -14.22 -13.46 -0.93
C SER A 26 -13.39 -14.43 -0.08
N ASN A 27 -14.05 -15.23 0.76
CA ASN A 27 -13.35 -16.23 1.60
C ASN A 27 -12.51 -17.20 0.75
N ARG A 28 -13.01 -17.60 -0.42
CA ARG A 28 -12.32 -18.51 -1.35
C ARG A 28 -11.03 -17.89 -1.88
N ILE A 29 -11.10 -16.65 -2.39
CA ILE A 29 -9.94 -15.96 -2.94
C ILE A 29 -8.92 -15.68 -1.84
N PHE A 30 -9.38 -15.17 -0.69
CA PHE A 30 -8.49 -14.86 0.42
C PHE A 30 -7.73 -16.10 0.93
N LYS A 31 -8.40 -17.25 1.05
CA LYS A 31 -7.74 -18.52 1.38
C LYS A 31 -6.69 -18.94 0.33
N LYS A 32 -6.96 -18.77 -0.97
CA LYS A 32 -5.98 -19.02 -2.02
C LYS A 32 -4.74 -18.11 -1.86
N MET A 33 -4.95 -16.82 -1.54
CA MET A 33 -3.84 -15.88 -1.30
C MET A 33 -2.96 -16.36 -0.14
N LEU A 34 -3.57 -16.79 0.97
CA LEU A 34 -2.86 -17.35 2.12
C LEU A 34 -2.11 -18.63 1.75
N ILE A 35 -2.74 -19.58 1.07
CA ILE A 35 -2.11 -20.84 0.62
C ILE A 35 -0.88 -20.57 -0.25
N ASN A 36 -0.95 -19.55 -1.11
CA ASN A 36 0.13 -19.22 -2.04
C ASN A 36 1.26 -18.39 -1.38
N SER A 37 1.16 -18.08 -0.08
CA SER A 37 2.11 -17.20 0.59
C SER A 37 3.34 -17.92 1.17
N LEU A 38 3.18 -19.16 1.66
CA LEU A 38 4.23 -20.00 2.24
C LEU A 38 3.99 -21.48 1.87
N GLU A 39 5.05 -22.30 1.86
CA GLU A 39 4.97 -23.73 1.50
C GLU A 39 4.02 -24.53 2.43
N ASP A 40 4.07 -24.28 3.74
CA ASP A 40 3.23 -24.95 4.75
C ASP A 40 1.87 -24.27 5.00
N ALA A 41 1.53 -23.24 4.21
CA ALA A 41 0.31 -22.45 4.46
C ALA A 41 -0.99 -23.25 4.33
N LYS A 42 -0.97 -24.37 3.58
CA LYS A 42 -2.16 -25.23 3.39
C LYS A 42 -2.71 -25.76 4.71
N GLU A 43 -1.84 -26.24 5.60
CA GLU A 43 -2.26 -26.79 6.91
C GLU A 43 -2.80 -25.70 7.83
N ILE A 44 -2.21 -24.50 7.78
CA ILE A 44 -2.70 -23.33 8.53
C ILE A 44 -4.09 -22.91 8.03
N VAL A 45 -4.26 -22.83 6.72
CA VAL A 45 -5.53 -22.40 6.10
C VAL A 45 -6.66 -23.40 6.33
N LYS A 46 -6.36 -24.72 6.45
CA LYS A 46 -7.35 -25.73 6.88
C LYS A 46 -7.92 -25.43 8.26
N LYS A 47 -7.12 -24.92 9.20
CA LYS A 47 -7.57 -24.53 10.55
C LYS A 47 -8.51 -23.31 10.55
N LEU A 48 -8.52 -22.52 9.47
CA LEU A 48 -9.46 -21.41 9.24
C LEU A 48 -10.81 -21.93 8.72
N ASN A 49 -11.45 -22.80 9.51
CA ASN A 49 -12.67 -23.52 9.14
C ASN A 49 -13.97 -22.72 9.33
N SER A 50 -13.96 -21.62 10.09
CA SER A 50 -15.13 -20.77 10.30
C SER A 50 -15.03 -19.42 9.57
N LYS A 51 -16.19 -18.84 9.26
CA LYS A 51 -16.28 -17.50 8.65
C LYS A 51 -15.64 -16.43 9.56
N ASP A 52 -15.83 -16.56 10.87
CA ASP A 52 -15.29 -15.60 11.84
C ASP A 52 -13.77 -15.64 11.88
N LYS A 53 -13.15 -16.82 11.96
CA LYS A 53 -11.68 -16.95 11.91
C LYS A 53 -11.11 -16.28 10.66
N ILE A 54 -11.71 -16.53 9.49
CA ILE A 54 -11.29 -15.90 8.24
C ILE A 54 -11.45 -14.38 8.31
N LYS A 55 -12.54 -13.88 8.88
CA LYS A 55 -12.79 -12.44 9.06
C LYS A 55 -11.71 -11.80 9.96
N TYR A 56 -11.30 -12.46 11.05
CA TYR A 56 -10.23 -11.98 11.92
C TYR A 56 -8.89 -11.93 11.20
N ILE A 57 -8.49 -13.00 10.50
CA ILE A 57 -7.22 -13.03 9.75
C ILE A 57 -7.21 -11.98 8.64
N ARG A 58 -8.34 -11.75 7.98
CA ARG A 58 -8.49 -10.72 6.95
C ARG A 58 -8.38 -9.31 7.53
N GLN A 59 -8.99 -9.05 8.69
CA GLN A 59 -8.84 -7.78 9.39
C GLN A 59 -7.37 -7.54 9.77
N TYR A 60 -6.69 -8.55 10.30
CA TYR A 60 -5.26 -8.48 10.60
C TYR A 60 -4.42 -8.19 9.36
N THR A 61 -4.70 -8.88 8.25
CA THR A 61 -4.04 -8.65 6.95
C THR A 61 -4.23 -7.22 6.45
N TYR A 62 -5.46 -6.70 6.57
CA TYR A 62 -5.76 -5.32 6.21
C TYR A 62 -4.98 -4.31 7.05
N LEU A 63 -4.84 -4.53 8.36
CA LEU A 63 -4.08 -3.65 9.25
C LEU A 63 -2.59 -3.65 8.90
N ILE A 64 -1.99 -4.83 8.66
CA ILE A 64 -0.59 -4.94 8.22
C ILE A 64 -0.39 -4.24 6.88
N HIS A 65 -1.29 -4.44 5.92
CA HIS A 65 -1.21 -3.77 4.62
C HIS A 65 -1.32 -2.27 4.72
N ARG A 66 -2.23 -1.75 5.54
CA ARG A 66 -2.34 -0.32 5.80
C ARG A 66 -1.02 0.23 6.36
N LEU A 67 -0.42 -0.46 7.33
CA LEU A 67 0.87 -0.03 7.89
C LEU A 67 1.96 0.02 6.81
N PHE A 68 2.11 -1.04 6.02
CA PHE A 68 3.12 -1.12 4.97
C PHE A 68 2.91 -0.06 3.88
N TYR A 69 1.66 0.19 3.51
CA TYR A 69 1.33 1.21 2.53
C TYR A 69 1.72 2.61 3.03
N VAL A 70 1.40 2.95 4.28
CA VAL A 70 1.76 4.25 4.85
C VAL A 70 3.29 4.38 4.99
N GLN A 71 4.02 3.32 5.35
CA GLN A 71 5.49 3.30 5.35
C GLN A 71 6.10 3.52 3.96
N LEU A 72 5.50 2.93 2.92
CA LEU A 72 5.92 3.15 1.54
C LEU A 72 5.70 4.62 1.14
N GLN A 73 4.55 5.21 1.49
CA GLN A 73 4.30 6.63 1.28
C GLN A 73 5.34 7.49 2.00
N GLU A 74 5.62 7.20 3.27
CA GLU A 74 6.63 7.92 4.03
C GLU A 74 7.98 7.90 3.30
N SER A 75 8.43 6.72 2.86
CA SER A 75 9.69 6.54 2.14
C SER A 75 9.73 7.36 0.85
N GLN A 76 8.65 7.34 0.07
CA GLN A 76 8.55 8.10 -1.17
C GLN A 76 8.58 9.62 -0.93
N TRP A 77 7.87 10.11 0.09
CA TRP A 77 7.82 11.53 0.40
C TRP A 77 9.11 12.04 1.05
N LYS A 78 9.80 11.21 1.84
CA LYS A 78 11.15 11.49 2.35
C LYS A 78 12.14 11.59 1.20
N TYR A 79 12.11 10.66 0.24
CA TYR A 79 12.94 10.73 -0.96
C TYR A 79 12.79 12.07 -1.71
N TYR A 80 11.57 12.54 -1.94
CA TYR A 80 11.35 13.86 -2.54
C TYR A 80 11.82 15.02 -1.67
N TYR A 81 11.69 14.87 -0.34
CA TYR A 81 12.19 15.87 0.60
C TYR A 81 13.72 15.99 0.53
N ASP A 82 14.41 14.86 0.47
CA ASP A 82 15.87 14.75 0.48
C ASP A 82 16.48 15.25 -0.83
N ILE A 83 15.90 14.87 -1.98
CA ILE A 83 16.24 15.46 -3.28
C ILE A 83 16.13 16.98 -3.21
N GLY A 84 15.04 17.45 -2.61
CA GLY A 84 14.81 18.83 -2.25
C GLY A 84 16.01 19.59 -1.70
N ILE A 85 16.60 18.98 -0.67
CA ILE A 85 17.74 19.51 0.08
C ILE A 85 19.01 19.39 -0.77
N GLN A 86 19.30 18.18 -1.27
CA GLN A 86 20.55 17.87 -1.96
C GLN A 86 20.75 18.72 -3.22
N GLU A 87 19.66 18.93 -3.96
CA GLU A 87 19.70 19.59 -5.27
C GLU A 87 19.31 21.07 -5.15
N ASN A 88 19.14 21.55 -3.91
CA ASN A 88 18.73 22.92 -3.57
C ASN A 88 17.49 23.41 -4.34
N ILE A 89 16.60 22.48 -4.71
CA ILE A 89 15.43 22.77 -5.55
C ILE A 89 14.33 23.52 -4.79
N TRP A 90 14.46 23.65 -3.47
CA TRP A 90 13.55 24.47 -2.65
C TRP A 90 13.71 25.97 -2.87
N SER A 91 14.85 26.41 -3.43
CA SER A 91 15.16 27.83 -3.62
C SER A 91 14.93 28.34 -5.04
N GLY A 92 14.48 27.50 -5.99
CA GLY A 92 14.32 27.89 -7.39
C GLY A 92 13.41 26.99 -8.22
N ARG A 93 13.23 27.34 -9.51
CA ARG A 93 12.47 26.50 -10.46
C ARG A 93 13.40 25.41 -11.01
N VAL A 94 13.01 24.13 -10.92
CA VAL A 94 13.79 23.08 -11.61
C VAL A 94 13.48 23.04 -13.10
N SER A 95 14.41 22.53 -13.90
CA SER A 95 14.18 22.36 -15.33
C SER A 95 13.16 21.26 -15.61
N LYS A 96 12.44 21.38 -16.74
CA LYS A 96 11.48 20.36 -17.21
C LYS A 96 12.09 18.97 -17.33
N LYS A 97 13.31 18.92 -17.88
CA LYS A 97 14.06 17.67 -18.09
C LYS A 97 14.40 17.01 -16.76
N TRP A 98 14.88 17.78 -15.80
CA TRP A 98 15.28 17.26 -14.50
C TRP A 98 14.08 16.77 -13.68
N ALA A 99 12.95 17.49 -13.72
CA ALA A 99 11.71 17.01 -13.09
C ALA A 99 11.18 15.73 -13.73
N ALA A 100 11.22 15.61 -15.06
CA ALA A 100 10.85 14.38 -15.73
C ALA A 100 11.77 13.21 -15.34
N MET A 101 13.07 13.44 -15.21
CA MET A 101 14.06 12.44 -14.79
C MET A 101 13.88 11.97 -13.34
N ASN A 102 13.16 12.69 -12.50
CA ASN A 102 12.91 12.33 -11.10
C ASN A 102 11.42 12.09 -10.82
N SER A 103 10.64 11.78 -11.87
CA SER A 103 9.20 11.50 -11.78
C SER A 103 8.40 12.58 -11.05
N MET A 104 8.75 13.85 -11.24
CA MET A 104 8.07 15.03 -10.69
C MET A 104 7.10 15.65 -11.73
N ASN A 105 5.87 16.01 -11.33
CA ASN A 105 4.91 16.77 -12.15
C ASN A 105 4.45 18.06 -11.42
N TYR A 106 3.49 18.84 -11.92
CA TYR A 106 3.57 19.86 -12.98
C TYR A 106 3.48 21.20 -12.24
N THR A 107 4.57 21.76 -11.70
CA THR A 107 5.41 22.75 -12.38
C THR A 107 6.67 22.90 -11.52
N TYR A 108 7.47 21.83 -11.47
CA TYR A 108 8.89 21.83 -11.08
C TYR A 108 9.25 21.98 -9.58
N GLY A 109 8.59 21.17 -8.75
CA GLY A 109 8.88 20.98 -7.33
C GLY A 109 7.61 21.16 -6.51
N ARG A 110 7.18 20.13 -5.77
CA ARG A 110 6.10 20.34 -4.79
C ARG A 110 6.65 21.31 -3.75
N SER A 111 5.89 22.34 -3.35
CA SER A 111 6.43 23.29 -2.38
C SER A 111 6.93 22.55 -1.14
N LYS A 112 8.09 22.96 -0.59
CA LYS A 112 8.65 22.38 0.63
C LYS A 112 7.57 22.27 1.72
N THR A 113 6.74 23.30 1.85
CA THR A 113 5.58 23.36 2.75
C THR A 113 4.59 22.21 2.51
N LEU A 114 4.24 21.90 1.26
CA LEU A 114 3.33 20.79 0.94
C LEU A 114 3.94 19.45 1.32
N ILE A 115 5.22 19.22 1.00
CA ILE A 115 5.91 17.97 1.37
C ILE A 115 5.97 17.81 2.89
N ILE A 116 6.33 18.87 3.63
CA ILE A 116 6.33 18.86 5.10
C ILE A 116 4.93 18.58 5.64
N GLN A 117 3.89 19.23 5.13
CA GLN A 117 2.51 18.97 5.53
C GLN A 117 2.09 17.52 5.28
N ARG A 118 2.52 16.95 4.15
CA ARG A 118 2.25 15.54 3.82
C ARG A 118 3.00 14.59 4.73
N LEU A 119 4.28 14.82 5.01
CA LEU A 119 5.06 14.04 5.97
C LEU A 119 4.42 14.06 7.36
N LYS A 120 4.02 15.24 7.87
CA LYS A 120 3.29 15.34 9.15
C LYS A 120 1.95 14.60 9.14
N SER A 121 1.26 14.57 8.00
CA SER A 121 0.04 13.79 7.85
C SER A 121 0.32 12.28 7.85
N ILE A 122 1.39 11.86 7.19
CA ILE A 122 1.80 10.45 7.10
C ILE A 122 2.26 9.95 8.48
N GLU A 123 3.00 10.74 9.23
CA GLU A 123 3.43 10.41 10.60
C GLU A 123 2.24 10.12 11.51
N ARG A 124 1.18 10.96 11.47
CA ARG A 124 -0.07 10.69 12.19
C ARG A 124 -0.75 9.40 11.72
N GLN A 125 -0.73 9.13 10.41
CA GLN A 125 -1.30 7.89 9.86
C GLN A 125 -0.49 6.65 10.27
N LEU A 126 0.84 6.76 10.39
CA LEU A 126 1.72 5.69 10.89
C LEU A 126 1.38 5.38 12.34
N GLN A 127 1.29 6.41 13.20
CA GLN A 127 0.91 6.23 14.60
C GLN A 127 -0.45 5.53 14.71
N GLN A 128 -1.45 5.97 13.94
CA GLN A 128 -2.78 5.35 13.92
C GLN A 128 -2.75 3.89 13.41
N ALA A 129 -1.98 3.60 12.36
CA ALA A 129 -1.89 2.26 11.79
C ALA A 129 -1.17 1.30 12.75
N SER A 130 -0.07 1.74 13.36
CA SER A 130 0.69 0.98 14.36
C SER A 130 -0.16 0.71 15.60
N GLN A 131 -0.85 1.72 16.13
CA GLN A 131 -1.72 1.55 17.29
C GLN A 131 -2.85 0.57 16.99
N ALA A 132 -3.53 0.73 15.84
CA ALA A 132 -4.61 -0.18 15.45
C ALA A 132 -4.13 -1.64 15.31
N LEU A 133 -2.90 -1.84 14.81
CA LEU A 133 -2.29 -3.17 14.72
C LEU A 133 -1.97 -3.75 16.11
N GLN A 134 -1.45 -2.92 17.02
CA GLN A 134 -1.15 -3.31 18.40
C GLN A 134 -2.42 -3.65 19.19
N ASP A 135 -3.45 -2.81 19.10
CA ASP A 135 -4.75 -3.04 19.75
C ASP A 135 -5.39 -4.35 19.25
N PHE A 136 -5.26 -4.61 17.95
CA PHE A 136 -5.75 -5.86 17.36
C PHE A 136 -4.91 -7.09 17.74
N GLY A 137 -3.59 -6.91 17.87
CA GLY A 137 -2.64 -7.96 18.25
C GLY A 137 -2.71 -8.34 19.73
N THR A 138 -3.17 -7.44 20.60
CA THR A 138 -3.22 -7.68 22.06
C THR A 138 -4.48 -8.39 22.52
N GLN A 139 -5.63 -8.12 21.91
CA GLN A 139 -6.92 -8.61 22.42
C GLN A 139 -7.67 -9.50 21.41
N PRO A 140 -8.12 -8.99 20.23
CA PRO A 140 -8.93 -9.79 19.31
C PRO A 140 -8.22 -11.01 18.72
N LEU A 141 -6.94 -10.86 18.37
CA LEU A 141 -6.21 -11.91 17.64
C LEU A 141 -5.81 -13.09 18.53
N PRO A 142 -5.18 -12.91 19.72
CA PRO A 142 -4.83 -14.03 20.59
C PRO A 142 -6.05 -14.84 21.03
N GLN A 143 -7.18 -14.19 21.32
CA GLN A 143 -8.44 -14.86 21.65
C GLN A 143 -8.95 -15.73 20.49
N CYS A 144 -8.84 -15.26 19.26
CA CYS A 144 -9.21 -16.05 18.08
C CYS A 144 -8.27 -17.26 17.88
N LEU A 145 -6.97 -17.08 18.12
CA LEU A 145 -5.97 -18.13 17.94
C LEU A 145 -6.04 -19.21 19.02
N SER A 146 -6.32 -18.85 20.27
CA SER A 146 -6.45 -19.79 21.38
C SER A 146 -7.70 -20.68 21.28
N GLN A 147 -8.75 -20.21 20.59
CA GLN A 147 -9.94 -21.00 20.28
C GLN A 147 -9.75 -21.98 19.11
N MET A 148 -8.58 -22.00 18.45
CA MET A 148 -8.28 -22.99 17.43
C MET A 148 -7.75 -24.28 18.07
N ASN A 149 -8.22 -25.44 17.60
CA ASN A 149 -7.69 -26.73 18.04
C ASN A 149 -7.12 -27.49 16.82
N PRO A 150 -5.80 -27.73 16.74
CA PRO A 150 -4.78 -27.25 17.69
C PRO A 150 -4.54 -25.72 17.56
N PRO A 151 -4.01 -25.07 18.63
CA PRO A 151 -3.70 -23.64 18.61
C PRO A 151 -2.84 -23.26 17.41
N LEU A 152 -3.12 -22.11 16.82
CA LEU A 152 -2.33 -21.59 15.72
C LEU A 152 -1.20 -20.71 16.28
N ASP A 153 0.02 -21.02 15.85
CA ASP A 153 1.21 -20.23 16.15
C ASP A 153 1.09 -18.83 15.53
N TYR A 154 1.15 -17.81 16.39
CA TYR A 154 1.05 -16.40 16.02
C TYR A 154 2.17 -15.98 15.06
N GLU A 155 3.41 -16.45 15.27
CA GLU A 155 4.55 -16.07 14.45
C GLU A 155 4.39 -16.59 13.02
N LYS A 156 3.94 -17.84 12.87
CA LYS A 156 3.65 -18.44 11.56
C LYS A 156 2.53 -17.71 10.84
N LEU A 157 1.46 -17.34 11.56
CA LEU A 157 0.38 -16.55 10.99
C LEU A 157 0.85 -15.15 10.55
N SER A 158 1.62 -14.48 11.39
CA SER A 158 2.19 -13.16 11.11
C SER A 158 3.09 -13.21 9.87
N ALA A 159 3.95 -14.23 9.76
CA ALA A 159 4.80 -14.45 8.59
C ALA A 159 3.98 -14.69 7.32
N MET A 160 2.93 -15.53 7.39
CA MET A 160 2.03 -15.84 6.27
C MET A 160 1.31 -14.58 5.78
N VAL A 161 0.73 -13.81 6.69
CA VAL A 161 0.02 -12.57 6.37
C VAL A 161 0.98 -11.52 5.82
N THR A 162 2.14 -11.37 6.44
CA THR A 162 3.19 -10.47 5.95
C THR A 162 3.65 -10.86 4.55
N ALA A 163 3.77 -12.15 4.24
CA ALA A 163 4.12 -12.62 2.90
C ALA A 163 3.05 -12.28 1.85
N VAL A 164 1.75 -12.39 2.19
CA VAL A 164 0.67 -11.92 1.32
C VAL A 164 0.80 -10.43 1.04
N VAL A 165 0.92 -9.62 2.09
CA VAL A 165 1.01 -8.17 1.98
C VAL A 165 2.29 -7.76 1.23
N ARG A 166 3.41 -8.45 1.46
CA ARG A 166 4.67 -8.20 0.76
C ARG A 166 4.61 -8.51 -0.71
N LYS A 167 3.85 -9.52 -1.15
CA LYS A 167 3.67 -9.75 -2.59
C LYS A 167 2.94 -8.58 -3.25
N ASP A 168 1.89 -8.07 -2.60
CA ASP A 168 1.16 -6.90 -3.09
C ASP A 168 2.00 -5.60 -3.00
N SER A 169 2.82 -5.43 -1.96
CA SER A 169 3.75 -4.30 -1.87
C SER A 169 4.97 -4.45 -2.77
N THR A 170 5.36 -5.67 -3.14
CA THR A 170 6.39 -5.96 -4.14
C THR A 170 5.91 -5.51 -5.51
N ASP A 171 4.63 -5.67 -5.86
CA ASP A 171 4.08 -5.09 -7.08
C ASP A 171 4.23 -3.57 -7.09
N HIS A 172 3.96 -2.89 -5.96
CA HIS A 172 4.21 -1.46 -5.83
C HIS A 172 5.71 -1.11 -5.95
N ARG A 173 6.60 -1.91 -5.36
CA ARG A 173 8.05 -1.74 -5.48
C ARG A 173 8.55 -1.98 -6.90
N LEU A 174 8.01 -2.97 -7.62
CA LEU A 174 8.32 -3.26 -9.01
C LEU A 174 7.86 -2.12 -9.91
N VAL A 175 6.68 -1.56 -9.65
CA VAL A 175 6.22 -0.34 -10.31
C VAL A 175 7.17 0.82 -10.03
N GLN A 176 7.63 0.99 -8.79
CA GLN A 176 8.63 2.00 -8.44
C GLN A 176 9.96 1.77 -9.18
N GLN A 177 10.50 0.54 -9.18
CA GLN A 177 11.71 0.17 -9.90
C GLN A 177 11.59 0.45 -11.40
N VAL A 178 10.43 0.16 -11.99
CA VAL A 178 10.13 0.54 -13.37
C VAL A 178 10.25 2.04 -13.57
N TYR A 179 9.72 2.87 -12.65
CA TYR A 179 9.88 4.33 -12.73
C TYR A 179 11.31 4.80 -12.45
N ASP A 180 12.06 4.12 -11.58
CA ASP A 180 13.44 4.44 -11.26
C ASP A 180 14.37 4.23 -12.47
N LEU A 181 14.01 3.33 -13.40
CA LEU A 181 14.68 3.16 -14.70
C LEU A 181 14.42 4.31 -15.68
N LYS A 182 13.64 5.33 -15.29
CA LYS A 182 13.29 6.52 -16.08
C LYS A 182 12.75 6.17 -17.49
N PRO A 183 11.75 5.28 -17.60
CA PRO A 183 11.25 4.82 -18.87
C PRO A 183 10.59 5.96 -19.62
N ASN A 184 10.83 6.04 -20.93
CA ASN A 184 10.15 6.99 -21.77
C ASN A 184 8.66 6.61 -21.96
N THR A 185 7.87 7.53 -22.52
CA THR A 185 6.42 7.34 -22.69
C THR A 185 6.06 6.08 -23.48
N GLN A 186 6.89 5.71 -24.47
CA GLN A 186 6.67 4.51 -25.29
C GLN A 186 6.92 3.23 -24.48
N GLN A 187 7.97 3.21 -23.65
CA GLN A 187 8.27 2.10 -22.75
C GLN A 187 7.17 1.90 -21.70
N ILE A 188 6.66 2.99 -21.10
CA ILE A 188 5.51 2.93 -20.18
C ILE A 188 4.27 2.36 -20.89
N ARG A 189 4.02 2.77 -22.13
CA ARG A 189 2.89 2.26 -22.93
C ARG A 189 3.04 0.76 -23.21
N CYS A 190 4.24 0.30 -23.58
CA CYS A 190 4.53 -1.12 -23.79
C CYS A 190 4.32 -1.94 -22.51
N ILE A 191 4.88 -1.50 -21.38
CA ILE A 191 4.70 -2.18 -20.08
C ILE A 191 3.21 -2.28 -19.71
N ARG A 192 2.44 -1.20 -19.91
CA ARG A 192 0.99 -1.21 -19.67
C ARG A 192 0.25 -2.21 -20.56
N ASN A 193 0.64 -2.32 -21.83
CA ASN A 193 0.04 -3.27 -22.76
C ASN A 193 0.37 -4.73 -22.38
N ILE A 194 1.61 -5.00 -21.98
CA ILE A 194 2.04 -6.32 -21.48
C ILE A 194 1.25 -6.69 -20.22
N TRP A 195 1.11 -5.76 -19.27
CA TRP A 195 0.33 -5.98 -18.05
C TRP A 195 -1.13 -6.31 -18.35
N LYS A 196 -1.76 -5.56 -19.26
CA LYS A 196 -3.14 -5.84 -19.71
C LYS A 196 -3.27 -7.23 -20.36
N ALA A 197 -2.32 -7.61 -21.22
CA ALA A 197 -2.31 -8.92 -21.85
C ALA A 197 -2.20 -10.06 -20.81
N ILE A 198 -1.35 -9.89 -19.80
CA ILE A 198 -1.22 -10.84 -18.69
C ILE A 198 -2.51 -10.93 -17.87
N GLN A 199 -3.16 -9.80 -17.57
CA GLN A 199 -4.44 -9.80 -16.84
C GLN A 199 -5.55 -10.49 -17.64
N ASN A 200 -5.66 -10.22 -18.94
CA ASN A 200 -6.64 -10.86 -19.81
C ASN A 200 -6.40 -12.38 -19.89
N LYS A 201 -5.14 -12.81 -19.96
CA LYS A 201 -4.80 -14.24 -19.95
C LYS A 201 -5.24 -14.91 -18.64
N LYS A 202 -4.95 -14.31 -17.49
CA LYS A 202 -5.40 -14.83 -16.19
C LYS A 202 -6.92 -14.94 -16.08
N GLN A 203 -7.67 -13.99 -16.65
CA GLN A 203 -9.14 -14.03 -16.65
C GLN A 203 -9.71 -15.13 -17.56
N MET A 204 -8.99 -15.55 -18.59
CA MET A 204 -9.40 -16.67 -19.45
C MET A 204 -9.09 -18.04 -18.83
N GLU A 205 -8.18 -18.10 -17.85
CA GLU A 205 -7.76 -19.32 -17.17
C GLU A 205 -8.55 -19.59 -15.86
N GLU A 206 -9.38 -18.64 -15.40
CA GLU A 206 -10.23 -18.73 -14.20
C GLU A 206 -11.70 -19.07 -14.52
#